data_AF-A0A523I5P9-F1
#
_entry.id   AF-A0A523I5P9-F1
#
_cell.length_a   1.000
_cell.length_b   1.000
_cell.length_c   1.000
_cell.angle_alpha   90.00
_cell.angle_beta   90.00
_cell.angle_gamma   90.00
#
_symmetry.space_group_name_H-M   'P 1'
#
loop_
_entity.id
_entity.type
_entity.pdbx_description
1 polymer ?
#
loop_
_entity_poly.entity_id
_entity_poly.type
_entity_poly.pdbx_seq_one_letter_code
_entity_poly.pdbx_strand_id
1 'polypeptide(L)'
;MQAVLIELNALDVWFSDAEQKRVRWLKDVKSKDREVANLNLRVDAADEALETVQNSLSVLNAEQAALATQRIEQAHRISEHLSAAYRLSGQDFLKLLLNQQSPDTFERMMRYHRYFSDARMESLEAYQTTLISLVANEEKLNLRLADRKTRQAGLALRRRALVNEHLQRKTLLASLSAQVESKTVQRERLQADRNRLEALLAELRRRATELDGSQFASRKGSLPWPVYG
;
A
#
# COMPACT_ATOMS: atom_id res chain seq x y z
N MET A 1 19.24 -53.98 -7.51
CA MET A 1 19.27 -53.66 -6.06
C MET A 1 20.13 -52.42 -5.77
N GLN A 2 21.39 -52.35 -6.22
CA GLN A 2 22.25 -51.16 -5.99
C GLN A 2 21.66 -49.85 -6.52
N ALA A 3 21.06 -49.85 -7.72
CA ALA A 3 20.44 -48.63 -8.28
C ALA A 3 19.31 -48.06 -7.40
N VAL A 4 18.40 -48.92 -6.91
CA VAL A 4 17.29 -48.53 -6.02
C VAL A 4 17.80 -47.97 -4.69
N LEU A 5 18.86 -48.57 -4.13
CA LEU A 5 19.50 -48.08 -2.91
C LEU A 5 20.17 -46.71 -3.09
N ILE A 6 20.83 -46.49 -4.22
CA ILE A 6 21.43 -45.19 -4.56
C ILE A 6 20.34 -44.11 -4.67
N GLU A 7 19.23 -44.42 -5.33
CA GLU A 7 18.12 -43.47 -5.52
C GLU A 7 17.39 -43.16 -4.20
N LEU A 8 17.18 -44.17 -3.34
CA LEU A 8 16.64 -43.97 -1.98
C LEU A 8 17.56 -43.11 -1.11
N ASN A 9 18.87 -43.37 -1.12
CA ASN A 9 19.83 -42.55 -0.38
C ASN A 9 19.85 -41.10 -0.89
N ALA A 10 19.75 -40.89 -2.21
CA ALA A 10 19.67 -39.55 -2.79
C ALA A 10 18.38 -38.82 -2.37
N LEU A 11 17.25 -39.54 -2.29
CA LEU A 11 16.00 -38.99 -1.75
C LEU A 11 16.12 -38.63 -0.27
N ASP A 12 16.73 -39.47 0.56
CA ASP A 12 16.91 -39.18 1.99
C ASP A 12 17.81 -37.93 2.21
N VAL A 13 18.89 -37.79 1.42
CA VAL A 13 19.71 -36.57 1.42
C VAL A 13 18.89 -35.36 1.00
N TRP A 14 18.08 -35.49 -0.06
CA TRP A 14 17.20 -34.42 -0.51
C TRP A 14 16.16 -34.05 0.56
N PHE A 15 15.56 -35.00 1.26
CA PHE A 15 14.60 -34.72 2.34
C PHE A 15 15.26 -34.01 3.53
N SER A 16 16.50 -34.38 3.87
CA SER A 16 17.26 -33.69 4.90
C SER A 16 17.52 -32.22 4.51
N ASP A 17 17.96 -31.97 3.28
CA ASP A 17 18.16 -30.61 2.75
C ASP A 17 16.83 -29.84 2.65
N ALA A 18 15.75 -30.50 2.21
CA ALA A 18 14.42 -29.91 2.12
C ALA A 18 13.89 -29.51 3.50
N GLU A 19 14.10 -30.32 4.55
CA GLU A 19 13.68 -29.97 5.91
C GLU A 19 14.50 -28.80 6.47
N GLN A 20 15.81 -28.77 6.24
CA GLN A 20 16.64 -27.62 6.60
C GLN A 20 16.19 -26.35 5.89
N LYS A 21 15.88 -26.43 4.59
CA LYS A 21 15.31 -25.33 3.82
C LYS A 21 13.95 -24.91 4.35
N ARG A 22 13.08 -25.86 4.69
CA ARG A 22 11.75 -25.59 5.29
C ARG A 22 11.87 -24.84 6.60
N VAL A 23 12.76 -25.25 7.50
CA VAL A 23 13.00 -24.57 8.78
C VAL A 23 13.49 -23.13 8.55
N ARG A 24 14.43 -22.93 7.62
CA ARG A 24 14.89 -21.58 7.25
C ARG A 24 13.76 -20.74 6.67
N TRP A 25 12.98 -21.28 5.74
CA TRP A 25 11.86 -20.58 5.11
C TRP A 25 10.75 -20.26 6.10
N LEU A 26 10.43 -21.14 7.04
CA LEU A 26 9.45 -20.84 8.11
C LEU A 26 9.92 -19.70 9.00
N LYS A 27 11.23 -19.64 9.31
CA LYS A 27 11.82 -18.52 10.06
C LYS A 27 11.74 -17.22 9.27
N ASP A 28 12.07 -17.26 7.98
CA ASP A 28 11.98 -16.09 7.09
C ASP A 28 10.53 -15.62 6.93
N VAL A 29 9.59 -16.53 6.69
CA VAL A 29 8.15 -16.23 6.61
C VAL A 29 7.67 -15.55 7.89
N LYS A 30 8.04 -16.08 9.07
CA LYS A 30 7.68 -15.47 10.35
C LYS A 30 8.26 -14.07 10.53
N SER A 31 9.51 -13.84 10.10
CA SER A 31 10.12 -12.50 10.13
C SER A 31 9.36 -11.55 9.20
N LYS A 32 9.06 -12.01 7.99
CA LYS A 32 8.39 -11.24 6.95
C LYS A 32 6.90 -10.99 7.26
N ASP A 33 6.23 -11.87 8.00
CA ASP A 33 4.87 -11.65 8.51
C ASP A 33 4.84 -10.52 9.54
N ARG A 34 5.87 -10.44 10.38
CA ARG A 34 6.02 -9.30 11.30
C ARG A 34 6.29 -8.00 10.57
N GLU A 35 7.11 -8.04 9.52
CA GLU A 35 7.35 -6.88 8.66
C GLU A 35 6.06 -6.43 7.97
N VAL A 36 5.27 -7.36 7.41
CA VAL A 36 3.94 -7.08 6.82
C VAL A 36 2.97 -6.52 7.86
N ALA A 37 2.91 -7.09 9.05
CA ALA A 37 2.07 -6.57 10.13
C ALA A 37 2.48 -5.13 10.51
N ASN A 38 3.78 -4.85 10.61
CA ASN A 38 4.28 -3.49 10.85
C ASN A 38 3.95 -2.54 9.69
N LEU A 39 4.10 -3.00 8.44
CA LEU A 39 3.74 -2.23 7.27
C LEU A 39 2.24 -1.93 7.21
N ASN A 40 1.38 -2.87 7.60
CA ASN A 40 -0.06 -2.64 7.73
C ASN A 40 -0.35 -1.53 8.74
N LEU A 41 0.22 -1.60 9.94
CA LEU A 41 0.07 -0.53 10.94
C LEU A 41 0.53 0.84 10.40
N ARG A 42 1.61 0.86 9.61
CA ARG A 42 2.10 2.10 8.97
C ARG A 42 1.21 2.58 7.83
N VAL A 43 0.51 1.67 7.14
CA VAL A 43 -0.48 1.98 6.11
C VAL A 43 -1.71 2.59 6.78
N ASP A 44 -2.21 1.96 7.84
CA ASP A 44 -3.37 2.44 8.60
C ASP A 44 -3.11 3.84 9.20
N ALA A 45 -1.96 4.02 9.85
CA ALA A 45 -1.56 5.34 10.37
C ALA A 45 -1.40 6.40 9.26
N ALA A 46 -1.00 5.97 8.05
CA ALA A 46 -0.89 6.88 6.91
C ALA A 46 -2.27 7.22 6.31
N ASP A 47 -3.23 6.30 6.34
CA ASP A 47 -4.62 6.54 5.96
C ASP A 47 -5.29 7.55 6.92
N GLU A 48 -5.14 7.37 8.24
CA GLU A 48 -5.64 8.33 9.25
C GLU A 48 -5.02 9.73 9.06
N ALA A 49 -3.71 9.77 8.80
CA ALA A 49 -3.02 11.03 8.52
C ALA A 49 -3.51 11.67 7.21
N LEU A 50 -3.89 10.87 6.20
CA LEU A 50 -4.48 11.35 4.96
C LEU A 50 -5.87 11.93 5.17
N GLU A 51 -6.69 11.29 6.00
CA GLU A 51 -8.01 11.77 6.40
C GLU A 51 -7.91 13.12 7.10
N THR A 52 -6.96 13.27 8.03
CA THR A 52 -6.67 14.54 8.70
C THR A 52 -6.31 15.65 7.70
N VAL A 53 -5.48 15.34 6.69
CA VAL A 53 -5.14 16.30 5.62
C VAL A 53 -6.38 16.66 4.79
N GLN A 54 -7.26 15.69 4.50
CA GLN A 54 -8.47 15.91 3.74
C GLN A 54 -9.49 16.79 4.50
N ASN A 55 -9.61 16.60 5.81
CA ASN A 55 -10.40 17.47 6.68
C ASN A 55 -9.83 18.90 6.70
N SER A 56 -8.51 19.05 6.83
CA SER A 56 -7.87 20.37 6.74
C SER A 56 -8.13 21.05 5.40
N LEU A 57 -8.07 20.32 4.28
CA LEU A 57 -8.40 20.86 2.96
C LEU A 57 -9.86 21.29 2.85
N SER A 58 -10.78 20.56 3.46
CA SER A 58 -12.20 20.94 3.51
C SER A 58 -12.38 22.28 4.22
N VAL A 59 -11.74 22.45 5.38
CA VAL A 59 -11.76 23.71 6.14
C VAL A 59 -11.17 24.87 5.33
N LEU A 60 -10.00 24.68 4.72
CA LEU A 60 -9.35 25.73 3.90
C LEU A 60 -10.20 26.12 2.68
N ASN A 61 -10.89 25.16 2.04
CA ASN A 61 -11.82 25.46 0.94
C ASN A 61 -13.04 26.26 1.41
N ALA A 62 -13.61 25.92 2.57
CA ALA A 62 -14.71 26.67 3.14
C ALA A 62 -14.29 28.10 3.49
N GLU A 63 -13.10 28.27 4.08
CA GLU A 63 -12.50 29.57 4.36
C GLU A 63 -12.27 30.38 3.08
N GLN A 64 -11.77 29.74 2.00
CA GLN A 64 -11.58 30.38 0.70
C GLN A 64 -12.90 30.91 0.13
N ALA A 65 -13.96 30.10 0.20
CA ALA A 65 -15.29 30.49 -0.29
C ALA A 65 -15.87 31.65 0.53
N ALA A 66 -15.73 31.62 1.85
CA ALA A 66 -16.18 32.71 2.73
C ALA A 66 -15.43 34.02 2.44
N LEU A 67 -14.10 33.97 2.33
CA LEU A 67 -13.27 35.13 1.99
C LEU A 67 -13.60 35.67 0.59
N ALA A 68 -13.89 34.81 -0.39
CA ALA A 68 -14.27 35.23 -1.73
C ALA A 68 -15.62 35.97 -1.75
N THR A 69 -16.60 35.48 -0.98
CA THR A 69 -17.89 36.17 -0.79
C THR A 69 -17.68 37.51 -0.09
N GLN A 70 -16.91 37.55 0.99
CA GLN A 70 -16.59 38.78 1.72
C GLN A 70 -15.92 39.82 0.82
N ARG A 71 -14.98 39.38 -0.03
CA ARG A 71 -14.32 40.24 -1.04
C ARG A 71 -15.35 40.85 -2.00
N ILE A 72 -16.32 40.09 -2.48
CA ILE A 72 -17.36 40.59 -3.41
C ILE A 72 -18.23 41.64 -2.72
N GLU A 73 -18.69 41.36 -1.50
CA GLU A 73 -19.53 42.28 -0.72
C GLU A 73 -18.79 43.59 -0.39
N GLN A 74 -17.54 43.49 0.06
CA GLN A 74 -16.70 44.65 0.34
C GLN A 74 -16.47 45.48 -0.93
N ALA A 75 -16.16 44.85 -2.07
CA ALA A 75 -15.97 45.55 -3.34
C ALA A 75 -17.25 46.28 -3.78
N HIS A 76 -18.42 45.69 -3.59
CA HIS A 76 -19.71 46.34 -3.86
C HIS A 76 -19.90 47.60 -2.99
N ARG A 77 -19.74 47.47 -1.67
CA ARG A 77 -19.88 48.61 -0.74
C ARG A 77 -18.88 49.73 -1.06
N ILE A 78 -17.63 49.37 -1.34
CA ILE A 78 -16.60 50.34 -1.75
C ILE A 78 -17.03 51.07 -3.03
N SER A 79 -17.56 50.36 -4.02
CA SER A 79 -18.07 50.97 -5.27
C SER A 79 -19.21 51.96 -5.03
N GLU A 80 -20.16 51.61 -4.17
CA GLU A 80 -21.27 52.51 -3.78
C GLU A 80 -20.74 53.76 -3.08
N HIS A 81 -19.82 53.59 -2.12
CA HIS A 81 -19.18 54.70 -1.41
C HIS A 81 -18.36 55.60 -2.34
N LEU A 82 -17.61 55.03 -3.29
CA LEU A 82 -16.82 55.79 -4.26
C LEU A 82 -17.72 56.58 -5.21
N SER A 83 -18.81 55.97 -5.67
CA SER A 83 -19.80 56.62 -6.54
C SER A 83 -20.53 57.76 -5.82
N ALA A 84 -20.90 57.56 -4.56
CA ALA A 84 -21.49 58.60 -3.73
C ALA A 84 -20.50 59.73 -3.45
N ALA A 85 -19.26 59.40 -3.09
CA ALA A 85 -18.21 60.37 -2.89
C ALA A 85 -17.92 61.17 -4.16
N TYR A 86 -17.87 60.54 -5.34
CA TYR A 86 -17.65 61.23 -6.61
C TYR A 86 -18.75 62.27 -6.87
N ARG A 87 -20.02 61.90 -6.69
CA ARG A 87 -21.17 62.83 -6.77
C ARG A 87 -21.08 64.01 -5.79
N LEU A 88 -20.45 63.79 -4.64
CA LEU A 88 -20.29 64.79 -3.56
C LEU A 88 -18.92 65.50 -3.59
N SER A 89 -17.93 65.08 -4.38
CA SER A 89 -16.54 65.57 -4.27
C SER A 89 -16.20 66.77 -5.16
N GLY A 90 -17.12 67.19 -6.04
CA GLY A 90 -16.93 68.33 -6.92
C GLY A 90 -17.04 69.69 -6.20
N GLN A 91 -16.90 70.78 -6.97
CA GLN A 91 -17.15 72.17 -6.51
C GLN A 91 -18.49 72.32 -5.76
N ASP A 92 -19.44 71.40 -5.98
CA ASP A 92 -20.79 71.45 -5.42
C ASP A 92 -20.85 71.20 -3.92
N PHE A 93 -19.99 70.37 -3.31
CA PHE A 93 -20.00 70.20 -1.85
C PHE A 93 -19.37 71.39 -1.14
N LEU A 94 -18.29 71.95 -1.68
CA LEU A 94 -17.70 73.17 -1.13
C LEU A 94 -18.66 74.36 -1.31
N LYS A 95 -19.33 74.48 -2.46
CA LYS A 95 -20.40 75.48 -2.68
C LYS A 95 -21.58 75.26 -1.73
N LEU A 96 -22.01 74.01 -1.51
CA LEU A 96 -23.06 73.69 -0.53
C LEU A 96 -22.64 74.08 0.89
N LEU A 97 -21.41 73.76 1.31
CA LEU A 97 -20.87 74.18 2.61
C LEU A 97 -20.85 75.69 2.77
N LEU A 98 -20.43 76.42 1.72
CA LEU A 98 -20.30 77.89 1.74
C LEU A 98 -21.63 78.63 1.59
N ASN A 99 -22.68 77.98 1.06
CA ASN A 99 -24.03 78.55 0.96
C ASN A 99 -24.89 78.35 2.21
N GLN A 100 -24.43 77.61 3.23
CA GLN A 100 -25.21 77.39 4.46
C GLN A 100 -25.15 78.61 5.38
N GLN A 101 -26.32 79.06 5.85
CA GLN A 101 -26.45 80.30 6.63
C GLN A 101 -26.24 80.15 8.14
N SER A 102 -26.20 78.92 8.69
CA SER A 102 -26.02 78.69 10.13
C SER A 102 -24.71 77.93 10.47
N PRO A 103 -23.91 78.41 11.45
CA PRO A 103 -22.67 77.75 11.87
C PRO A 103 -22.84 76.29 12.34
N ASP A 104 -23.98 75.97 12.98
CA ASP A 104 -24.30 74.62 13.48
C ASP A 104 -24.38 73.58 12.34
N THR A 105 -25.04 73.94 11.23
CA THR A 105 -25.22 73.03 10.08
C THR A 105 -23.89 72.72 9.40
N PHE A 106 -23.00 73.72 9.33
CA PHE A 106 -21.65 73.58 8.79
C PHE A 106 -20.80 72.61 9.63
N GLU A 107 -20.80 72.78 10.95
CA GLU A 107 -20.03 71.91 11.87
C GLU A 107 -20.51 70.45 11.77
N ARG A 108 -21.83 70.22 11.71
CA ARG A 108 -22.41 68.89 11.55
C ARG A 108 -22.04 68.25 10.20
N MET A 109 -22.10 68.99 9.09
CA MET A 109 -21.68 68.48 7.77
C MET A 109 -20.20 68.08 7.75
N MET A 110 -19.32 68.89 8.35
CA MET A 110 -17.88 68.57 8.44
C MET A 110 -17.62 67.32 9.29
N ARG A 111 -18.34 67.18 10.41
CA ARG A 111 -18.23 65.98 11.27
C ARG A 111 -18.72 64.73 10.54
N TYR A 112 -19.82 64.80 9.80
CA TYR A 112 -20.30 63.68 8.99
C TYR A 112 -19.34 63.34 7.85
N HIS A 113 -18.80 64.33 7.14
CA HIS A 113 -17.82 64.09 6.09
C HIS A 113 -16.58 63.36 6.63
N ARG A 114 -16.08 63.76 7.81
CA ARG A 114 -14.99 63.05 8.49
C ARG A 114 -15.37 61.60 8.79
N TYR A 115 -16.51 61.39 9.47
CA TYR A 115 -17.00 60.05 9.81
C TYR A 115 -17.13 59.14 8.58
N PHE A 116 -17.69 59.62 7.47
CA PHE A 116 -17.78 58.85 6.23
C PHE A 116 -16.43 58.62 5.54
N SER A 117 -15.47 59.54 5.71
CA SER A 117 -14.09 59.33 5.22
C SER A 117 -13.38 58.24 6.02
N ASP A 118 -13.52 58.26 7.34
CA ASP A 118 -12.91 57.27 8.23
C ASP A 118 -13.48 55.87 7.96
N ALA A 119 -14.81 55.74 7.86
CA ALA A 119 -15.48 54.48 7.53
C ALA A 119 -15.08 53.93 6.14
N ARG A 120 -14.81 54.82 5.16
CA ARG A 120 -14.29 54.40 3.85
C ARG A 120 -12.88 53.84 3.94
N MET A 121 -12.02 54.48 4.74
CA MET A 121 -10.65 54.01 4.95
C MET A 121 -10.66 52.64 5.62
N GLU A 122 -11.46 52.48 6.69
CA GLU A 122 -11.64 51.20 7.37
C GLU A 122 -12.15 50.10 6.43
N SER A 123 -13.11 50.41 5.54
CA SER A 123 -13.59 49.44 4.54
C SER A 123 -12.51 49.04 3.53
N LEU A 124 -11.61 49.95 3.13
CA LEU A 124 -10.50 49.66 2.22
C LEU A 124 -9.43 48.80 2.91
N GLU A 125 -9.10 49.10 4.17
CA GLU A 125 -8.17 48.30 4.97
C GLU A 125 -8.71 46.89 5.20
N ALA A 126 -10.00 46.75 5.52
CA ALA A 126 -10.65 45.46 5.65
C ALA A 126 -10.65 44.68 4.33
N TYR A 127 -10.85 45.36 3.19
CA TYR A 127 -10.77 44.74 1.86
C TYR A 127 -9.36 44.27 1.52
N GLN A 128 -8.34 45.10 1.78
CA GLN A 128 -6.95 44.73 1.58
C GLN A 128 -6.56 43.53 2.44
N THR A 129 -7.02 43.49 3.69
CA THR A 129 -6.84 42.34 4.59
C THR A 129 -7.48 41.07 4.03
N THR A 130 -8.72 41.15 3.51
CA THR A 130 -9.39 40.01 2.86
C THR A 130 -8.58 39.48 1.66
N LEU A 131 -8.02 40.37 0.83
CA LEU A 131 -7.19 39.97 -0.31
C LEU A 131 -5.91 39.26 0.12
N ILE A 132 -5.23 39.76 1.15
CA ILE A 132 -4.03 39.11 1.71
C ILE A 132 -4.39 37.73 2.25
N SER A 133 -5.49 37.62 3.00
CA SER A 133 -5.97 36.33 3.54
C SER A 133 -6.33 35.33 2.43
N LEU A 134 -6.92 35.78 1.33
CA LEU A 134 -7.22 34.93 0.17
C LEU A 134 -5.96 34.32 -0.44
N VAL A 135 -4.93 35.13 -0.67
CA VAL A 135 -3.66 34.67 -1.24
C VAL A 135 -2.97 33.69 -0.28
N ALA A 136 -2.91 34.03 1.01
CA ALA A 136 -2.31 33.16 2.02
C ALA A 136 -3.05 31.82 2.16
N ASN A 137 -4.39 31.84 2.07
CA ASN A 137 -5.20 30.62 2.13
C ASN A 137 -5.03 29.75 0.87
N GLU A 138 -4.97 30.36 -0.32
CA GLU A 138 -4.68 29.67 -1.57
C GLU A 138 -3.31 28.98 -1.55
N GLU A 139 -2.27 29.64 -1.02
CA GLU A 139 -0.95 29.04 -0.85
C GLU A 139 -0.98 27.83 0.09
N LYS A 140 -1.65 27.95 1.25
CA LYS A 140 -1.86 26.84 2.18
C LYS A 140 -2.59 25.66 1.51
N LEU A 141 -3.60 25.95 0.70
CA LEU A 141 -4.38 24.94 -0.04
C LEU A 141 -3.48 24.18 -1.02
N ASN A 142 -2.68 24.89 -1.81
CA ASN A 142 -1.74 24.30 -2.77
C ASN A 142 -0.69 23.42 -2.08
N LEU A 143 -0.12 23.88 -0.97
CA LEU A 143 0.83 23.10 -0.17
C LEU A 143 0.18 21.82 0.38
N ARG A 144 -1.04 21.91 0.91
CA ARG A 144 -1.77 20.75 1.45
C ARG A 144 -2.18 19.76 0.36
N LEU A 145 -2.55 20.22 -0.83
CA LEU A 145 -2.84 19.36 -1.98
C LEU A 145 -1.58 18.60 -2.45
N ALA A 146 -0.43 19.27 -2.47
CA ALA A 146 0.84 18.63 -2.81
C ALA A 146 1.25 17.57 -1.77
N ASP A 147 1.13 17.88 -0.46
CA ASP A 147 1.38 16.93 0.63
C ASP A 147 0.45 15.71 0.51
N ARG A 148 -0.84 15.93 0.29
CA ARG A 148 -1.83 14.85 0.07
C ARG A 148 -1.42 13.93 -1.08
N LYS A 149 -1.04 14.49 -2.23
CA LYS A 149 -0.63 13.72 -3.42
C LYS A 149 0.60 12.86 -3.13
N THR A 150 1.61 13.44 -2.47
CA THR A 150 2.83 12.71 -2.08
C THR A 150 2.52 11.56 -1.13
N ARG A 151 1.67 11.79 -0.12
CA ARG A 151 1.25 10.74 0.83
C ARG A 151 0.49 9.62 0.14
N GLN A 152 -0.46 9.94 -0.75
CA GLN A 152 -1.21 8.93 -1.52
C GLN A 152 -0.29 8.07 -2.38
N ALA A 153 0.67 8.68 -3.08
CA ALA A 153 1.64 7.96 -3.88
C ALA A 153 2.52 7.02 -3.02
N GLY A 154 3.04 7.53 -1.89
CA GLY A 154 3.82 6.74 -0.95
C GLY A 154 3.03 5.56 -0.37
N LEU A 155 1.76 5.78 -0.04
CA LEU A 155 0.87 4.75 0.47
C LEU A 155 0.59 3.65 -0.56
N ALA A 156 0.29 4.04 -1.80
CA ALA A 156 0.06 3.10 -2.90
C ALA A 156 1.28 2.20 -3.16
N LEU A 157 2.48 2.77 -3.14
CA LEU A 157 3.74 2.01 -3.27
C LEU A 157 3.91 0.99 -2.14
N ARG A 158 3.65 1.39 -0.88
CA ARG A 158 3.74 0.50 0.28
C ARG A 158 2.73 -0.66 0.19
N ARG A 159 1.48 -0.38 -0.16
CA ARG A 159 0.44 -1.42 -0.36
C ARG A 159 0.84 -2.41 -1.46
N ARG A 160 1.40 -1.92 -2.57
CA ARG A 160 1.87 -2.79 -3.67
C ARG A 160 3.03 -3.69 -3.24
N ALA A 161 4.01 -3.13 -2.52
CA ALA A 161 5.12 -3.90 -1.98
C ALA A 161 4.63 -5.02 -1.05
N LEU A 162 3.67 -4.71 -0.17
CA LEU A 162 3.05 -5.65 0.76
C LEU A 162 2.38 -6.83 0.03
N VAL A 163 1.55 -6.53 -0.98
CA VAL A 163 0.84 -7.55 -1.76
C VAL A 163 1.83 -8.45 -2.50
N ASN A 164 2.85 -7.87 -3.12
CA ASN A 164 3.87 -8.64 -3.83
C ASN A 164 4.64 -9.57 -2.89
N GLU A 165 5.04 -9.08 -1.73
CA GLU A 165 5.77 -9.87 -0.74
C GLU A 165 4.93 -11.03 -0.20
N HIS A 166 3.64 -10.79 0.05
CA HIS A 166 2.69 -11.82 0.46
C HIS A 166 2.49 -12.90 -0.63
N LEU A 167 2.32 -12.48 -1.90
CA LEU A 167 2.18 -13.42 -3.03
C LEU A 167 3.43 -14.26 -3.25
N GLN A 168 4.62 -13.66 -3.22
CA GLN A 168 5.89 -14.38 -3.38
C GLN A 168 6.05 -15.47 -2.33
N ARG A 169 5.71 -15.17 -1.07
CA ARG A 169 5.78 -16.14 0.03
C ARG A 169 4.77 -17.27 -0.11
N LYS A 170 3.53 -16.96 -0.48
CA LYS A 170 2.50 -17.97 -0.74
C LYS A 170 2.94 -18.95 -1.84
N THR A 171 3.52 -18.44 -2.93
CA THR A 171 4.01 -19.26 -4.04
C THR A 171 5.20 -20.13 -3.63
N LEU A 172 6.16 -19.59 -2.88
CA LEU A 172 7.33 -20.35 -2.40
C LEU A 172 6.90 -21.53 -1.52
N LEU A 173 5.99 -21.30 -0.57
CA LEU A 173 5.48 -22.34 0.33
C LEU A 173 4.69 -23.40 -0.44
N ALA A 174 3.82 -22.99 -1.39
CA ALA A 174 3.07 -23.93 -2.22
C ALA A 174 3.99 -24.82 -3.07
N SER A 175 5.04 -24.23 -3.65
CA SER A 175 6.03 -24.98 -4.45
C SER A 175 6.80 -26.00 -3.60
N LEU A 176 7.20 -25.64 -2.37
CA LEU A 176 7.85 -26.58 -1.47
C LEU A 176 6.96 -27.77 -1.14
N SER A 177 5.72 -27.49 -0.75
CA SER A 177 4.75 -28.51 -0.35
C SER A 177 4.52 -29.51 -1.48
N ALA A 178 4.35 -29.03 -2.72
CA ALA A 178 4.18 -29.88 -3.89
C ALA A 178 5.42 -30.76 -4.17
N GLN A 179 6.63 -30.22 -4.01
CA GLN A 179 7.88 -30.99 -4.17
C GLN A 179 8.03 -32.08 -3.11
N VAL A 180 7.71 -31.77 -1.85
CA VAL A 180 7.75 -32.73 -0.74
C VAL A 180 6.76 -33.85 -0.97
N GLU A 181 5.52 -33.54 -1.36
CA GLU A 181 4.49 -34.54 -1.66
C GLU A 181 4.91 -35.46 -2.81
N SER A 182 5.35 -34.90 -3.94
CA SER A 182 5.80 -35.66 -5.11
C SER A 182 6.94 -36.63 -4.77
N LYS A 183 7.95 -36.17 -4.02
CA LYS A 183 9.10 -37.00 -3.65
C LYS A 183 8.76 -38.02 -2.55
N THR A 184 7.74 -37.76 -1.74
CA THR A 184 7.26 -38.72 -0.74
C THR A 184 6.67 -39.93 -1.45
N VAL A 185 5.80 -39.69 -2.45
CA VAL A 185 5.25 -40.75 -3.31
C VAL A 185 6.37 -41.52 -4.05
N GLN A 186 7.39 -40.83 -4.55
CA GLN A 186 8.54 -41.50 -5.19
C GLN A 186 9.30 -42.42 -4.21
N ARG A 187 9.56 -41.95 -2.99
CA ARG A 187 10.26 -42.72 -1.96
C ARG A 187 9.48 -43.97 -1.55
N GLU A 188 8.17 -43.85 -1.35
CA GLU A 188 7.30 -44.98 -1.02
C GLU A 188 7.32 -46.07 -2.09
N ARG A 189 7.27 -45.68 -3.38
CA ARG A 189 7.38 -46.62 -4.51
C ARG A 189 8.71 -47.37 -4.51
N LEU A 190 9.83 -46.64 -4.38
CA LEU A 190 11.16 -47.25 -4.37
C LEU A 190 11.37 -48.17 -3.17
N GLN A 191 10.79 -47.84 -2.01
CA GLN A 191 10.86 -48.70 -0.83
C GLN A 191 10.06 -50.00 -1.04
N ALA A 192 8.88 -49.91 -1.65
CA ALA A 192 8.08 -51.09 -2.02
C ALA A 192 8.82 -52.00 -3.01
N ASP A 193 9.43 -51.40 -4.05
CA ASP A 193 10.22 -52.13 -5.05
C ASP A 193 11.44 -52.81 -4.42
N ARG A 194 12.14 -52.13 -3.51
CA ARG A 194 13.24 -52.70 -2.75
C ARG A 194 12.78 -53.93 -1.96
N ASN A 195 11.71 -53.81 -1.19
CA ASN A 195 11.18 -54.91 -0.37
C ASN A 195 10.80 -56.12 -1.25
N ARG A 196 10.17 -55.87 -2.41
CA ARG A 196 9.81 -56.92 -3.38
C ARG A 196 11.04 -57.63 -3.95
N LEU A 197 12.08 -56.90 -4.31
CA LEU A 197 13.33 -57.46 -4.83
C LEU A 197 14.07 -58.28 -3.76
N GLU A 198 14.10 -57.81 -2.51
CA GLU A 198 14.69 -58.54 -1.38
C GLU A 198 13.96 -59.86 -1.12
N ALA A 199 12.62 -59.85 -1.12
CA ALA A 199 11.81 -61.06 -0.99
C ALA A 199 12.08 -62.07 -2.13
N LEU A 200 12.13 -61.60 -3.37
CA LEU A 200 12.40 -62.44 -4.54
C LEU A 200 13.81 -63.06 -4.48
N LEU A 201 14.82 -62.30 -4.05
CA LEU A 201 16.17 -62.82 -3.85
C LEU A 201 16.25 -63.85 -2.72
N ALA A 202 15.53 -63.62 -1.61
CA ALA A 202 15.46 -64.58 -0.51
C ALA A 202 14.82 -65.90 -0.98
N GLU A 203 13.76 -65.82 -1.78
CA GLU A 203 13.10 -66.99 -2.34
C GLU A 203 13.98 -67.75 -3.33
N LEU A 204 14.68 -67.04 -4.24
CA LEU A 204 15.65 -67.65 -5.15
C LEU A 204 16.79 -68.35 -4.40
N ARG A 205 17.31 -67.74 -3.32
CA ARG A 205 18.35 -68.36 -2.47
C ARG A 205 17.83 -69.62 -1.80
N ARG A 206 16.63 -69.60 -1.24
CA ARG A 206 15.99 -70.77 -0.63
C ARG A 206 15.83 -71.92 -1.64
N ARG A 207 15.31 -71.63 -2.83
CA ARG A 207 15.18 -72.63 -3.90
C ARG A 207 16.54 -73.15 -4.38
N ALA A 208 17.56 -72.30 -4.45
CA ALA A 208 18.92 -72.72 -4.81
C ALA A 208 19.53 -73.66 -3.76
N THR A 209 19.24 -73.47 -2.47
CA THR A 209 19.69 -74.39 -1.40
C THR A 209 18.92 -75.71 -1.36
N GLU A 210 17.66 -75.72 -1.80
CA GLU A 210 16.87 -76.96 -1.99
C GLU A 210 17.38 -77.78 -3.20
N LEU A 211 18.02 -77.12 -4.16
CA LEU A 211 18.71 -77.71 -5.30
C LEU A 211 20.19 -77.98 -4.94
N ASP A 212 20.45 -78.85 -3.97
CA ASP A 212 21.81 -79.25 -3.58
C ASP A 212 22.53 -80.13 -4.63
N GLY A 213 21.88 -80.37 -5.77
CA GLY A 213 22.37 -81.23 -6.85
C GLY A 213 22.37 -82.72 -6.52
N SER A 214 22.00 -83.13 -5.30
CA SER A 214 22.01 -84.53 -4.86
C SER A 214 21.01 -85.39 -5.64
N GLN A 215 19.83 -84.86 -5.97
CA GLN A 215 18.83 -85.54 -6.80
C GLN A 215 19.23 -85.66 -8.28
N PHE A 216 20.06 -84.74 -8.77
CA PHE A 216 20.62 -84.81 -10.12
C PHE A 216 21.81 -85.78 -10.16
N ALA A 217 22.68 -85.73 -9.15
CA ALA A 217 23.81 -86.63 -8.97
C ALA A 217 23.35 -88.09 -8.75
N SER A 218 22.24 -88.31 -8.05
CA SER A 218 21.68 -89.66 -7.84
C SER A 218 21.05 -90.27 -9.10
N ARG A 219 20.79 -89.47 -10.13
CA ARG A 219 20.33 -89.92 -11.47
C ARG A 219 21.44 -90.00 -12.50
N LYS A 220 22.71 -89.90 -12.08
CA LYS A 220 23.87 -90.05 -12.97
C LYS A 220 23.83 -91.42 -13.67
N GLY A 221 23.70 -91.41 -15.00
CA GLY A 221 23.63 -92.62 -15.84
C GLY A 221 22.22 -93.15 -16.14
N SER A 222 21.16 -92.56 -15.57
CA SER A 222 19.75 -92.92 -15.81
C SER A 222 18.92 -91.73 -16.34
N LEU A 223 19.60 -90.69 -16.82
CA LEU A 223 18.96 -89.54 -17.46
C LEU A 223 18.52 -89.92 -18.88
N PRO A 224 17.27 -89.62 -19.28
CA PRO A 224 16.83 -89.79 -20.66
C PRO A 224 17.68 -88.90 -21.58
N TRP A 225 18.01 -89.42 -22.76
CA TRP A 225 18.69 -88.65 -23.79
C TRP A 225 17.86 -87.40 -24.11
N PRO A 226 18.50 -86.22 -24.26
CA PRO A 226 17.77 -85.03 -24.69
C PRO A 226 17.10 -85.33 -26.04
N VAL A 227 15.82 -84.95 -26.15
CA VAL A 227 15.10 -85.08 -27.42
C VAL A 227 15.89 -84.36 -28.51
N TYR A 228 16.11 -85.04 -29.63
CA TYR A 228 16.61 -84.40 -30.83
C TYR A 228 15.52 -83.46 -31.32
N GLY A 229 15.82 -82.16 -31.27
CA GLY A 229 15.15 -81.06 -31.99
C GLY A 229 13.65 -81.18 -32.19
#